data_AF-A0A2M7P8P9-F1
#
_entry.id   AF-A0A2M7P8P9-F1
#
_cell.length_a   1.000
_cell.length_b   1.000
_cell.length_c   1.000
_cell.angle_alpha   90.00
_cell.angle_beta   90.00
_cell.angle_gamma   90.00
#
_symmetry.space_group_name_H-M   'P 1'
#
loop_
_entity.id
_entity.type
_entity.pdbx_description
1 polymer ?
#
loop_
_entity_poly.entity_id
_entity_poly.type
_entity_poly.pdbx_seq_one_letter_code
_entity_poly.pdbx_strand_id
1 'polypeptide(L)'
;MDFLGRHESHIRYVSPSFRTEMSKHVPYWPPITGLPAYFRQPPAVSASTDKGKGARLERAAKLLAVLKGLGFAGAHIGGPALVFADVKRVMDRAEELAADWSACLPELHFWPDDSFYYFKRDKASGLNQLEPSPTAGRIAGRLSGYDLTRRIHDLAFAPVGPLHVPVKKLCLALAATRLAPGMAGLEHLIKFLAFRCQNCGDCTLSELAYLCPQSGCAKYLLNGPCGGSRDGWCEVYPGVKRCLYVRVYERLVAHGCFQETLTDLVPPRDWALNNTSAWVSFFSGRDHVHLGEK
;
A
#
# COMPACT_ATOMS: atom_id res chain seq x y z
N MET A 1 9.66 14.09 12.57
CA MET A 1 10.01 13.97 11.15
C MET A 1 9.70 12.54 10.78
N ASP A 2 8.46 12.31 10.33
CA ASP A 2 7.95 10.96 10.19
C ASP A 2 8.45 10.35 8.89
N PHE A 3 9.27 9.34 9.08
CA PHE A 3 9.89 8.55 8.03
C PHE A 3 8.79 7.73 7.33
N LEU A 4 8.33 8.19 6.17
CA LEU A 4 7.50 7.39 5.25
C LEU A 4 8.37 6.30 4.63
N GLY A 5 8.72 5.31 5.44
CA GLY A 5 9.46 4.12 5.06
C GLY A 5 8.64 3.27 4.11
N ARG A 6 9.17 3.07 2.90
CA ARG A 6 8.74 2.02 1.99
C ARG A 6 8.94 0.68 2.71
N HIS A 7 7.86 0.07 3.18
CA HIS A 7 7.92 -1.27 3.75
C HIS A 7 8.14 -2.27 2.60
N GLU A 8 9.41 -2.48 2.23
CA GLU A 8 9.80 -3.64 1.43
C GLU A 8 9.62 -4.86 2.34
N SER A 9 8.50 -5.56 2.18
CA SER A 9 8.38 -6.93 2.63
C SER A 9 9.33 -7.77 1.80
N HIS A 10 10.61 -7.80 2.19
CA HIS A 10 11.57 -8.79 1.75
C HIS A 10 11.15 -10.16 2.28
N ILE A 11 10.10 -10.73 1.69
CA ILE A 11 9.97 -12.18 1.64
C ILE A 11 11.11 -12.61 0.72
N ARG A 12 12.20 -13.10 1.32
CA ARG A 12 13.20 -13.88 0.60
C ARG A 12 12.48 -15.11 0.08
N TYR A 13 12.16 -15.12 -1.22
CA TYR A 13 11.70 -16.32 -1.90
C TYR A 13 12.88 -17.31 -1.92
N VAL A 14 12.88 -18.24 -0.97
CA VAL A 14 13.68 -19.46 -1.09
C VAL A 14 13.12 -20.23 -2.30
N SER A 15 14.01 -20.83 -3.10
CA SER A 15 13.67 -21.58 -4.32
C SER A 15 12.37 -22.39 -4.16
N PRO A 16 11.41 -22.29 -5.10
CA PRO A 16 10.09 -22.89 -4.93
C PRO A 16 10.19 -24.41 -4.72
N SER A 17 9.74 -24.87 -3.55
CA SER A 17 9.42 -26.27 -3.30
C SER A 17 8.18 -26.62 -4.12
N PHE A 18 8.32 -27.52 -5.08
CA PHE A 18 7.27 -28.00 -6.00
C PHE A 18 6.15 -28.80 -5.32
N ARG A 19 6.03 -28.81 -3.97
CA ARG A 19 5.18 -29.75 -3.23
C ARG A 19 4.20 -29.16 -2.22
N THR A 20 3.92 -27.84 -2.23
CA THR A 20 2.85 -27.29 -1.37
C THR A 20 1.69 -26.73 -2.20
N GLU A 21 0.46 -27.07 -1.83
CA GLU A 21 -0.78 -26.55 -2.46
C GLU A 21 -0.87 -25.01 -2.46
N MET A 22 -0.08 -24.34 -1.61
CA MET A 22 0.02 -22.88 -1.53
C MET A 22 0.75 -22.23 -2.72
N SER A 23 1.45 -22.99 -3.56
CA SER A 23 2.15 -22.44 -4.74
C SER A 23 1.21 -22.06 -5.90
N LYS A 24 -0.09 -22.39 -5.82
CA LYS A 24 -1.04 -22.26 -6.93
C LYS A 24 -1.75 -20.91 -7.02
N HIS A 25 -1.42 -19.94 -6.18
CA HIS A 25 -2.03 -18.59 -6.20
C HIS A 25 -1.09 -17.45 -6.57
N VAL A 26 0.20 -17.75 -6.80
CA VAL A 26 1.08 -16.82 -7.49
C VAL A 26 0.93 -17.11 -8.98
N PRO A 27 0.53 -16.13 -9.82
CA PRO A 27 0.49 -16.35 -11.26
C PRO A 27 1.85 -16.89 -11.72
N TYR A 28 1.84 -18.01 -12.46
CA TYR A 28 3.02 -18.75 -12.94
C TYR A 28 3.97 -17.89 -13.78
N TRP A 29 3.46 -16.75 -14.25
CA TRP A 29 4.21 -15.66 -14.85
C TRP A 29 4.02 -14.41 -14.01
N PRO A 30 5.07 -13.62 -13.73
CA PRO A 30 4.81 -12.21 -13.43
C PRO A 30 3.94 -11.70 -14.59
N PRO A 31 2.76 -11.12 -14.34
CA PRO A 31 2.04 -10.46 -15.42
C PRO A 31 3.06 -9.55 -16.08
N ILE A 32 3.17 -9.63 -17.41
CA ILE A 32 4.02 -8.72 -18.17
C ILE A 32 3.45 -7.32 -17.87
N THR A 33 4.03 -6.65 -16.87
CA THR A 33 3.48 -5.42 -16.33
C THR A 33 3.81 -4.31 -17.30
N GLY A 34 2.77 -3.64 -17.79
CA GLY A 34 2.83 -2.46 -18.62
C GLY A 34 2.41 -2.72 -20.07
N LEU A 35 1.27 -2.17 -20.47
CA LEU A 35 1.11 -1.77 -21.86
C LEU A 35 2.25 -0.77 -22.18
N PRO A 36 2.93 -0.87 -23.35
CA PRO A 36 4.08 -0.04 -23.72
C PRO A 36 3.85 1.47 -23.58
N ALA A 37 2.58 1.90 -23.60
CA ALA A 37 2.18 3.30 -23.47
C ALA A 37 2.33 3.88 -22.05
N TYR A 38 2.45 3.07 -21.00
CA TYR A 38 2.22 3.54 -19.63
C TYR A 38 3.45 3.79 -18.77
N PHE A 39 4.59 3.16 -19.08
CA PHE A 39 5.89 3.68 -18.67
C PHE A 39 6.44 4.52 -19.82
N ARG A 40 6.23 5.83 -19.80
CA ARG A 40 7.15 6.70 -20.55
C ARG A 40 8.46 6.76 -19.76
N GLN A 41 9.27 5.69 -19.83
CA GLN A 41 10.64 6.02 -20.23
C GLN A 41 10.46 6.66 -21.61
N PRO A 42 11.08 7.82 -21.90
CA PRO A 42 11.00 8.40 -23.22
C PRO A 42 11.22 7.25 -24.22
N PRO A 43 10.30 6.97 -25.16
CA PRO A 43 10.36 5.77 -26.01
C PRO A 43 11.76 5.53 -26.61
N ALA A 44 12.48 6.62 -26.86
CA ALA A 44 13.88 6.69 -27.27
C ALA A 44 14.89 5.97 -26.34
N VAL A 45 14.64 5.90 -25.03
CA VAL A 45 15.53 5.25 -24.05
C VAL A 45 15.50 3.73 -24.19
N SER A 46 14.34 3.13 -24.45
CA SER A 46 14.25 1.65 -24.55
C SER A 46 14.74 1.09 -25.88
N ALA A 47 14.78 1.92 -26.93
CA ALA A 47 15.14 1.54 -28.29
C ALA A 47 16.64 1.67 -28.60
N SER A 48 17.45 2.17 -27.67
CA SER A 48 18.90 2.31 -27.85
C SER A 48 19.61 0.96 -27.81
N THR A 49 20.80 0.90 -28.42
CA THR A 49 21.65 -0.31 -28.48
C THR A 49 22.02 -0.85 -27.09
N ASP A 50 22.09 0.02 -26.08
CA ASP A 50 22.36 -0.32 -24.68
C ASP A 50 21.09 -0.54 -23.84
N LYS A 51 19.91 -0.64 -24.49
CA LYS A 51 18.60 -0.82 -23.82
C LYS A 51 18.34 0.25 -22.75
N GLY A 52 18.79 1.47 -23.00
CA GLY A 52 18.58 2.64 -22.16
C GLY A 52 19.46 2.74 -20.92
N LYS A 53 20.54 1.96 -20.84
CA LYS A 53 21.43 1.98 -19.67
C LYS A 53 22.01 3.36 -19.44
N GLY A 54 22.60 3.99 -20.46
CA GLY A 54 23.22 5.30 -20.38
C GLY A 54 22.24 6.38 -19.94
N ALA A 55 21.02 6.40 -20.48
CA ALA A 55 20.00 7.38 -20.09
C ALA A 55 19.52 7.19 -18.63
N ARG A 56 19.48 5.95 -18.13
CA ARG A 56 19.20 5.68 -16.70
C ARG A 56 20.32 6.19 -15.80
N LEU A 57 21.58 6.01 -16.20
CA LEU A 57 22.74 6.52 -15.46
C LEU A 57 22.77 8.06 -15.45
N GLU A 58 22.51 8.70 -16.60
CA GLU A 58 22.42 10.17 -16.67
C GLU A 58 21.31 10.71 -15.75
N ARG A 59 20.15 10.06 -15.74
CA ARG A 59 19.04 10.42 -14.85
C ARG A 59 19.41 10.25 -13.38
N ALA A 60 20.12 9.17 -13.04
CA ALA A 60 20.60 8.95 -11.67
C ALA A 60 21.59 10.04 -11.24
N ALA A 61 22.49 10.48 -12.13
CA ALA A 61 23.41 11.58 -11.87
C ALA A 61 22.67 12.91 -11.64
N LYS A 62 21.67 13.23 -12.48
CA LYS A 62 20.81 14.40 -12.30
C LYS A 62 20.07 14.39 -10.96
N LEU A 63 19.48 13.25 -10.59
CA LEU A 63 18.83 13.09 -9.28
C LEU A 63 19.81 13.30 -8.12
N LEU A 64 21.02 12.75 -8.23
CA LEU A 64 22.05 12.89 -7.21
C LEU A 64 22.52 14.36 -7.06
N ALA A 65 22.71 15.07 -8.18
CA ALA A 65 23.04 16.49 -8.18
C ALA A 65 21.95 17.33 -7.50
N VAL A 66 20.68 17.07 -7.80
CA VAL A 66 19.54 17.74 -7.14
C VAL A 66 19.52 17.46 -5.63
N LEU A 67 19.68 16.20 -5.20
CA LEU A 67 19.71 15.85 -3.77
C LEU A 67 20.86 16.57 -3.05
N LYS A 68 22.05 16.63 -3.66
CA LYS A 68 23.20 17.37 -3.13
C LYS A 68 22.88 18.87 -3.01
N GLY A 69 22.31 19.47 -4.06
CA GLY A 69 21.91 20.88 -4.07
C GLY A 69 20.83 21.25 -3.04
N LEU A 70 19.94 20.30 -2.72
CA LEU A 70 18.94 20.43 -1.65
C LEU A 70 19.52 20.22 -0.25
N GLY A 71 20.81 19.87 -0.11
CA GLY A 71 21.49 19.70 1.17
C GLY A 71 21.29 18.32 1.82
N PHE A 72 20.89 17.29 1.07
CA PHE A 72 20.83 15.93 1.61
C PHE A 72 22.24 15.42 1.93
N ALA A 73 22.38 14.69 3.04
CA ALA A 73 23.67 14.15 3.50
C ALA A 73 24.21 13.01 2.61
N GLY A 74 23.37 12.39 1.79
CA GLY A 74 23.77 11.30 0.90
C GLY A 74 22.59 10.66 0.19
N ALA A 75 22.89 9.69 -0.67
CA ALA A 75 21.91 8.91 -1.42
C ALA A 75 22.29 7.43 -1.43
N HIS A 76 21.30 6.55 -1.38
CA HIS A 76 21.48 5.13 -1.60
C HIS A 76 21.33 4.81 -3.09
N ILE A 77 22.40 4.32 -3.73
CA ILE A 77 22.41 3.95 -5.14
C ILE A 77 22.35 2.44 -5.26
N GLY A 78 21.26 1.92 -5.81
CA GLY A 78 21.05 0.49 -5.99
C GLY A 78 20.34 0.18 -7.30
N GLY A 79 20.67 -0.96 -7.90
CA GLY A 79 20.01 -1.45 -9.11
C GLY A 79 20.51 -2.83 -9.51
N PRO A 80 19.64 -3.70 -10.07
CA PRO A 80 20.07 -4.98 -10.60
C PRO A 80 21.09 -4.76 -11.73
N ALA A 81 22.19 -5.50 -11.71
CA ALA A 81 23.27 -5.45 -12.71
C ALA A 81 24.07 -4.13 -12.78
N LEU A 82 24.07 -3.32 -11.73
CA LEU A 82 24.95 -2.15 -11.62
C LEU A 82 26.39 -2.59 -11.35
N VAL A 83 27.36 -2.12 -12.15
CA VAL A 83 28.79 -2.35 -11.89
C VAL A 83 29.46 -1.10 -11.32
N PHE A 84 30.64 -1.26 -10.69
CA PHE A 84 31.36 -0.14 -10.08
C PHE A 84 31.61 1.03 -11.05
N ALA A 85 31.93 0.74 -12.31
CA ALA A 85 32.13 1.76 -13.34
C ALA A 85 30.88 2.61 -13.59
N ASP A 86 29.68 2.02 -13.46
CA ASP A 86 28.42 2.76 -13.58
C ASP A 86 28.23 3.72 -12.40
N VAL A 87 28.53 3.26 -11.19
CA VAL A 87 28.45 4.09 -9.96
C VAL A 87 29.42 5.27 -10.07
N LYS A 88 30.67 5.01 -10.44
CA LYS A 88 31.68 6.05 -10.63
C LYS A 88 31.18 7.09 -11.64
N ARG A 89 30.67 6.65 -12.79
CA ARG A 89 30.10 7.55 -13.82
C ARG A 89 28.98 8.42 -13.28
N VAL A 90 28.07 7.85 -12.49
CA VAL A 90 26.96 8.60 -11.86
C VAL A 90 27.49 9.66 -10.90
N MET A 91 28.48 9.31 -10.08
CA MET A 91 29.08 10.22 -9.09
C MET A 91 29.84 11.37 -9.77
N ASP A 92 30.73 11.06 -10.72
CA ASP A 92 31.49 12.08 -11.46
C ASP A 92 30.54 13.05 -12.16
N ARG A 93 29.54 12.50 -12.86
CA ARG A 93 28.55 13.30 -13.60
C ARG A 93 27.68 14.15 -12.68
N ALA A 94 27.34 13.66 -11.49
CA ALA A 94 26.59 14.44 -10.51
C ALA A 94 27.42 15.62 -9.97
N GLU A 95 28.73 15.46 -9.82
CA GLU A 95 29.62 16.54 -9.39
C GLU A 95 29.70 17.65 -10.43
N GLU A 96 29.80 17.29 -11.72
CA GLU A 96 29.76 18.25 -12.83
C GLU A 96 28.46 19.07 -12.85
N LEU A 97 27.33 18.42 -12.52
CA LEU A 97 26.01 19.04 -12.51
C LEU A 97 25.71 19.79 -11.20
N ALA A 98 26.53 19.65 -10.16
CA ALA A 98 26.21 20.13 -8.82
C ALA A 98 26.15 21.66 -8.71
N ALA A 99 26.92 22.39 -9.52
CA ALA A 99 26.93 23.85 -9.50
C ALA A 99 25.63 24.48 -10.03
N ASP A 100 24.97 23.81 -10.97
CA ASP A 100 23.73 24.26 -11.62
C ASP A 100 22.65 23.15 -11.56
N TRP A 101 22.50 22.57 -10.38
CA TRP A 101 21.63 21.41 -10.17
C TRP A 101 20.15 21.74 -10.45
N SER A 102 19.73 23.00 -10.28
CA SER A 102 18.34 23.44 -10.50
C SER A 102 17.93 23.34 -11.97
N ALA A 103 18.88 23.49 -12.90
CA ALA A 103 18.66 23.26 -14.33
C ALA A 103 18.27 21.81 -14.66
N CYS A 104 18.55 20.86 -13.76
CA CYS A 104 18.15 19.45 -13.94
C CYS A 104 16.67 19.20 -13.62
N LEU A 105 16.00 20.08 -12.86
CA LEU A 105 14.64 19.85 -12.37
C LEU A 105 13.59 19.64 -13.48
N PRO A 106 13.55 20.44 -14.57
CA PRO A 106 12.56 20.26 -15.63
C PRO A 106 12.63 18.88 -16.29
N GLU A 107 13.82 18.30 -16.39
CA GLU A 107 14.02 16.97 -16.98
C GLU A 107 13.63 15.81 -16.06
N LEU A 108 13.48 16.08 -14.76
CA LEU A 108 13.10 15.12 -13.74
C LEU A 108 11.58 15.15 -13.43
N HIS A 109 10.84 16.03 -14.10
CA HIS A 109 9.39 16.10 -14.01
C HIS A 109 8.74 15.15 -15.03
N PHE A 110 8.26 13.99 -14.56
CA PHE A 110 7.68 12.94 -15.41
C PHE A 110 6.15 12.89 -15.38
N TRP A 111 5.53 13.64 -14.47
CA TRP A 111 4.09 13.61 -14.26
C TRP A 111 3.39 14.65 -15.13
N PRO A 112 2.17 14.39 -15.60
CA PRO A 112 1.35 15.37 -16.29
C PRO A 112 1.09 16.63 -15.45
N ASP A 113 0.90 17.78 -16.10
CA ASP A 113 0.67 19.07 -15.43
C ASP A 113 -0.66 19.12 -14.66
N ASP A 114 -1.63 18.26 -15.02
CA ASP A 114 -2.93 18.11 -14.36
C ASP A 114 -2.89 17.12 -13.18
N SER A 115 -1.71 16.62 -12.79
CA SER A 115 -1.55 15.72 -11.65
C SER A 115 -1.82 16.44 -10.32
N PHE A 116 -2.44 15.73 -9.38
CA PHE A 116 -2.60 16.23 -8.01
C PHE A 116 -1.28 16.11 -7.23
N TYR A 117 -0.81 17.23 -6.70
CA TYR A 117 0.29 17.29 -5.74
C TYR A 117 -0.25 17.75 -4.38
N TYR A 118 0.08 17.01 -3.32
CA TYR A 118 -0.38 17.37 -1.98
C TYR A 118 0.22 18.69 -1.51
N PHE A 119 1.44 19.02 -1.91
CA PHE A 119 2.06 20.30 -1.63
C PHE A 119 2.00 21.18 -2.88
N LYS A 120 1.70 22.47 -2.69
CA LYS A 120 1.66 23.43 -3.80
C LYS A 120 3.03 23.56 -4.44
N ARG A 121 3.07 23.74 -5.76
CA ARG A 121 4.31 23.95 -6.50
C ARG A 121 4.72 25.42 -6.43
N ASP A 122 5.99 25.66 -6.12
CA ASP A 122 6.62 26.96 -6.33
C ASP A 122 7.00 27.12 -7.80
N LYS A 123 6.44 28.14 -8.45
CA LYS A 123 6.71 28.43 -9.86
C LYS A 123 8.11 28.97 -10.11
N ALA A 124 8.75 29.58 -9.10
CA ALA A 124 10.07 30.17 -9.24
C ALA A 124 11.17 29.09 -9.17
N SER A 125 11.16 28.24 -8.14
CA SER A 125 12.14 27.16 -7.98
C SER A 125 11.79 25.87 -8.71
N GLY A 126 10.52 25.67 -9.07
CA GLY A 126 10.01 24.40 -9.57
C GLY A 126 9.85 23.31 -8.50
N LEU A 127 10.15 23.61 -7.23
CA LEU A 127 10.04 22.69 -6.08
C LEU A 127 8.66 22.81 -5.38
N ASN A 128 8.45 22.00 -4.35
CA ASN A 128 7.23 22.05 -3.54
C ASN A 128 7.35 23.10 -2.41
N GLN A 129 6.26 23.80 -2.15
CA GLN A 129 6.05 24.65 -0.97
C GLN A 129 5.57 23.80 0.21
N LEU A 130 5.62 24.35 1.42
CA LEU A 130 5.06 23.68 2.61
C LEU A 130 3.53 23.78 2.71
N GLU A 131 2.92 24.63 1.89
CA GLU A 131 1.47 24.81 1.89
C GLU A 131 0.78 23.61 1.21
N PRO A 132 -0.16 22.92 1.90
CA PRO A 132 -0.90 21.84 1.29
C PRO A 132 -1.91 22.35 0.26
N SER A 133 -2.12 21.56 -0.78
CA SER A 133 -3.19 21.72 -1.75
C SER A 133 -4.53 21.36 -1.11
N PRO A 134 -5.63 22.05 -1.49
CA PRO A 134 -6.95 21.70 -1.01
C PRO A 134 -7.29 20.27 -1.43
N THR A 135 -7.64 19.43 -0.45
CA THR A 135 -8.13 18.09 -0.71
C THR A 135 -9.57 18.14 -1.20
N ALA A 136 -9.97 17.18 -2.04
CA ALA A 136 -11.36 17.05 -2.45
C ALA A 136 -12.29 17.03 -1.22
N GLY A 137 -13.34 17.85 -1.25
CA GLY A 137 -14.40 17.83 -0.25
C GLY A 137 -15.20 16.52 -0.29
N ARG A 138 -16.20 16.40 0.59
CA ARG A 138 -17.09 15.23 0.64
C ARG A 138 -17.54 14.84 -0.76
N ILE A 139 -17.17 13.63 -1.18
CA ILE A 139 -17.75 13.00 -2.36
C ILE A 139 -19.16 12.59 -1.97
N ALA A 140 -20.18 13.12 -2.66
CA ALA A 140 -21.56 12.73 -2.45
C ALA A 140 -21.72 11.24 -2.79
N GLY A 141 -21.67 10.38 -1.77
CA GLY A 141 -21.77 8.93 -1.90
C GLY A 141 -23.13 8.40 -1.49
N ARG A 142 -23.63 7.40 -2.22
CA ARG A 142 -24.85 6.67 -1.85
C ARG A 142 -24.49 5.62 -0.79
N LEU A 143 -25.05 5.79 0.40
CA LEU A 143 -24.90 4.93 1.56
C LEU A 143 -25.66 3.61 1.41
N SER A 144 -25.09 2.50 1.90
CA SER A 144 -25.90 1.41 2.49
C SER A 144 -25.07 0.33 3.21
N GLY A 145 -23.89 -0.05 2.71
CA GLY A 145 -23.12 -1.18 3.29
C GLY A 145 -22.09 -0.81 4.37
N TYR A 146 -21.34 0.28 4.17
CA TYR A 146 -20.27 0.67 5.09
C TYR A 146 -20.82 1.13 6.45
N ASP A 147 -21.82 2.01 6.46
CA ASP A 147 -22.40 2.52 7.72
C ASP A 147 -22.99 1.40 8.57
N LEU A 148 -23.69 0.45 7.94
CA LEU A 148 -24.22 -0.71 8.63
C LEU A 148 -23.10 -1.51 9.29
N THR A 149 -22.02 -1.78 8.54
CA THR A 149 -20.88 -2.54 9.05
C THR A 149 -20.18 -1.81 10.19
N ARG A 150 -19.99 -0.48 10.04
CA ARG A 150 -19.40 0.36 11.08
C ARG A 150 -20.26 0.37 12.34
N ARG A 151 -21.58 0.56 12.22
CA ARG A 151 -22.50 0.49 13.37
C ARG A 151 -22.47 -0.87 14.07
N ILE A 152 -22.40 -1.97 13.31
CA ILE A 152 -22.27 -3.32 13.89
C ILE A 152 -20.95 -3.43 14.66
N HIS A 153 -19.85 -2.94 14.10
CA HIS A 153 -18.56 -2.91 14.77
C HIS A 153 -18.59 -2.06 16.05
N ASP A 154 -19.11 -0.83 15.99
CA ASP A 154 -19.19 0.08 17.13
C ASP A 154 -20.08 -0.50 18.24
N LEU A 155 -21.13 -1.25 17.88
CA LEU A 155 -22.06 -1.86 18.82
C LEU A 155 -21.46 -3.10 19.53
N ALA A 156 -20.80 -3.98 18.76
CA ALA A 156 -20.45 -5.34 19.21
C ALA A 156 -18.93 -5.61 19.36
N PHE A 157 -18.07 -4.86 18.67
CA PHE A 157 -16.62 -5.09 18.65
C PHE A 157 -15.84 -3.98 19.36
N ALA A 158 -16.22 -2.70 19.21
CA ALA A 158 -15.56 -1.60 19.90
C ALA A 158 -15.64 -1.79 21.44
N PRO A 159 -14.56 -1.54 22.21
CA PRO A 159 -14.55 -1.75 23.66
C PRO A 159 -15.64 -0.98 24.42
N VAL A 160 -16.03 0.19 23.89
CA VAL A 160 -17.07 1.07 24.44
C VAL A 160 -18.49 0.66 24.03
N GLY A 161 -18.64 -0.31 23.13
CA GLY A 161 -19.92 -0.73 22.58
C GLY A 161 -20.79 -1.47 23.63
N PRO A 162 -22.10 -1.22 23.69
CA PRO A 162 -22.96 -1.82 24.71
C PRO A 162 -23.12 -3.34 24.56
N LEU A 163 -22.87 -3.90 23.37
CA LEU A 163 -22.88 -5.35 23.14
C LEU A 163 -21.49 -5.98 23.19
N HIS A 164 -20.42 -5.22 23.42
CA HIS A 164 -19.06 -5.75 23.44
C HIS A 164 -18.90 -6.90 24.44
N VAL A 165 -19.26 -6.66 25.71
CA VAL A 165 -19.13 -7.65 26.78
C VAL A 165 -20.00 -8.90 26.55
N PRO A 166 -21.31 -8.81 26.25
CA PRO A 166 -22.11 -10.01 26.02
C PRO A 166 -21.66 -10.81 24.79
N VAL A 167 -21.31 -10.14 23.69
CA VAL A 167 -20.82 -10.80 22.46
C VAL A 167 -19.47 -11.47 22.71
N LYS A 168 -18.55 -10.80 23.41
CA LYS A 168 -17.26 -11.36 23.84
C LYS A 168 -17.45 -12.64 24.64
N LYS A 169 -18.29 -12.60 25.68
CA LYS A 169 -18.58 -13.78 26.54
C LYS A 169 -19.17 -14.93 25.75
N LEU A 170 -20.17 -14.66 24.90
CA LEU A 170 -20.81 -15.68 24.09
C LEU A 170 -19.82 -16.31 23.09
N CYS A 171 -19.04 -15.48 22.39
CA CYS A 171 -18.05 -15.94 21.41
C CYS A 171 -16.99 -16.84 22.06
N LEU A 172 -16.43 -16.42 23.20
CA LEU A 172 -15.42 -17.21 23.92
C LEU A 172 -16.01 -18.49 24.53
N ALA A 173 -17.24 -18.45 25.04
CA ALA A 173 -17.93 -19.64 25.55
C ALA A 173 -18.15 -20.67 24.42
N LEU A 174 -18.64 -20.24 23.25
CA LEU A 174 -18.83 -21.11 22.09
C LEU A 174 -17.49 -21.68 21.58
N ALA A 175 -16.44 -20.86 21.56
CA ALA A 175 -15.09 -21.28 21.18
C ALA A 175 -14.51 -22.38 22.08
N ALA A 176 -14.96 -22.48 23.34
CA ALA A 176 -14.54 -23.51 24.28
C ALA A 176 -15.33 -24.83 24.13
N THR A 177 -16.33 -24.89 23.25
CA THR A 177 -17.15 -26.09 23.03
C THR A 177 -16.78 -26.82 21.74
N ARG A 178 -17.36 -28.01 21.54
CA ARG A 178 -17.26 -28.76 20.27
C ARG A 178 -17.89 -28.02 19.07
N LEU A 179 -18.61 -26.92 19.28
CA LEU A 179 -19.22 -26.11 18.22
C LEU A 179 -18.25 -25.10 17.59
N ALA A 180 -17.03 -24.93 18.14
CA ALA A 180 -16.07 -23.93 17.68
C ALA A 180 -15.79 -23.99 16.16
N PRO A 181 -15.59 -25.16 15.52
CA PRO A 181 -15.39 -25.22 14.07
C PRO A 181 -16.61 -24.74 13.27
N GLY A 182 -17.83 -25.05 13.74
CA GLY A 182 -19.08 -24.61 13.12
C GLY A 182 -19.24 -23.10 13.20
N MET A 183 -18.92 -22.51 14.35
CA MET A 183 -18.92 -21.05 14.52
C MET A 183 -17.89 -20.37 13.62
N ALA A 184 -16.67 -20.89 13.54
CA ALA A 184 -15.63 -20.37 12.64
C ALA A 184 -16.04 -20.49 11.16
N GLY A 185 -16.68 -21.60 10.77
CA GLY A 185 -17.25 -21.77 9.43
C GLY A 185 -18.35 -20.76 9.11
N LEU A 186 -19.25 -20.51 10.07
CA LEU A 186 -20.31 -19.50 9.94
C LEU A 186 -19.72 -18.09 9.81
N GLU A 187 -18.75 -17.73 10.65
CA GLU A 187 -18.03 -16.46 10.55
C GLU A 187 -17.42 -16.30 9.15
N HIS A 188 -16.71 -17.33 8.66
CA HIS A 188 -16.07 -17.28 7.36
C HIS A 188 -17.10 -17.10 6.24
N LEU A 189 -18.22 -17.82 6.26
CA LEU A 189 -19.30 -17.69 5.30
C LEU A 189 -19.85 -16.25 5.27
N ILE A 190 -20.19 -15.69 6.44
CA ILE A 190 -20.71 -14.33 6.57
C ILE A 190 -19.70 -13.33 5.99
N LYS A 191 -18.43 -13.44 6.37
CA LYS A 191 -17.37 -12.51 5.90
C LYS A 191 -17.00 -12.73 4.44
N PHE A 192 -17.13 -13.94 3.90
CA PHE A 192 -16.91 -14.22 2.49
C PHE A 192 -17.97 -13.53 1.64
N LEU A 193 -19.25 -13.67 1.99
CA LEU A 193 -20.35 -13.04 1.28
C LEU A 193 -20.30 -11.50 1.39
N ALA A 194 -19.99 -10.96 2.57
CA ALA A 194 -19.96 -9.52 2.79
C ALA A 194 -18.69 -8.83 2.24
N PHE A 195 -17.51 -9.45 2.40
CA PHE A 195 -16.21 -8.80 2.18
C PHE A 195 -15.23 -9.56 1.29
N ARG A 196 -15.62 -10.72 0.73
CA ARG A 196 -14.72 -11.65 0.03
C ARG A 196 -13.51 -12.05 0.88
N CYS A 197 -13.79 -12.35 2.16
CA CYS A 197 -12.80 -12.74 3.16
C CYS A 197 -11.92 -13.92 2.71
N GLN A 198 -10.64 -13.88 3.08
CA GLN A 198 -9.64 -14.94 2.82
C GLN A 198 -9.25 -15.71 4.09
N ASN A 199 -10.06 -15.63 5.15
CA ASN A 199 -9.93 -16.39 6.40
C ASN A 199 -8.58 -16.25 7.15
N CYS A 200 -8.08 -15.04 7.30
CA CYS A 200 -6.73 -14.82 7.86
C CYS A 200 -6.61 -15.05 9.37
N GLY A 201 -7.74 -15.06 10.11
CA GLY A 201 -7.82 -15.10 11.58
C GLY A 201 -7.27 -13.88 12.32
N ASP A 202 -6.38 -13.11 11.70
CA ASP A 202 -5.94 -11.78 12.14
C ASP A 202 -6.52 -10.74 11.17
N CYS A 203 -7.65 -10.13 11.54
CA CYS A 203 -8.57 -9.49 10.60
C CYS A 203 -8.45 -7.96 10.62
N THR A 204 -8.01 -7.38 9.51
CA THR A 204 -7.75 -5.94 9.38
C THR A 204 -8.84 -5.18 8.62
N LEU A 205 -10.11 -5.56 8.82
CA LEU A 205 -11.22 -4.97 8.06
C LEU A 205 -11.58 -3.57 8.57
N SER A 206 -11.58 -3.35 9.89
CA SER A 206 -11.92 -2.06 10.51
C SER A 206 -11.00 -0.95 10.01
N GLU A 207 -9.71 -1.25 9.91
CA GLU A 207 -8.62 -0.34 9.56
C GLU A 207 -8.67 0.03 8.07
N LEU A 208 -9.18 -0.86 7.22
CA LEU A 208 -9.28 -0.67 5.77
C LEU A 208 -10.72 -0.40 5.31
N ALA A 209 -11.48 0.30 6.14
CA ALA A 209 -12.85 0.72 5.85
C ALA A 209 -13.76 -0.43 5.37
N TYR A 210 -13.61 -1.62 5.96
CA TYR A 210 -14.29 -2.87 5.61
C TYR A 210 -14.05 -3.32 4.17
N LEU A 211 -12.82 -3.16 3.69
CA LEU A 211 -12.32 -3.75 2.45
C LEU A 211 -11.19 -4.73 2.77
N CYS A 212 -11.38 -6.00 2.40
CA CYS A 212 -10.38 -7.03 2.65
C CYS A 212 -9.14 -6.79 1.76
N PRO A 213 -7.94 -6.56 2.34
CA PRO A 213 -6.73 -6.36 1.53
C PRO A 213 -6.31 -7.65 0.81
N GLN A 214 -6.63 -8.80 1.40
CA GLN A 214 -6.24 -10.10 0.87
C GLN A 214 -7.00 -10.47 -0.42
N SER A 215 -8.22 -9.98 -0.61
CA SER A 215 -8.93 -10.15 -1.88
C SER A 215 -8.88 -8.89 -2.76
N GLY A 216 -8.83 -7.72 -2.13
CA GLY A 216 -8.93 -6.42 -2.77
C GLY A 216 -7.62 -5.86 -3.33
N CYS A 217 -6.46 -6.23 -2.79
CA CYS A 217 -5.15 -5.76 -3.28
C CYS A 217 -4.46 -6.86 -4.09
N ALA A 218 -3.86 -6.50 -5.24
CA ALA A 218 -3.05 -7.43 -6.03
C ALA A 218 -1.74 -7.84 -5.33
N LYS A 219 -1.30 -7.03 -4.36
CA LYS A 219 -0.06 -7.20 -3.61
C LYS A 219 -0.31 -7.52 -2.13
N TYR A 220 -1.58 -7.69 -1.74
CA TYR A 220 -1.98 -8.04 -0.37
C TYR A 220 -1.47 -7.08 0.72
N LEU A 221 -1.21 -5.82 0.35
CA LEU A 221 -0.64 -4.81 1.23
C LEU A 221 -1.65 -4.37 2.30
N LEU A 222 -1.15 -4.29 3.52
CA LEU A 222 -1.87 -3.84 4.69
C LEU A 222 -1.63 -2.35 4.98
N ASN A 223 -0.39 -1.90 4.82
CA ASN A 223 -0.01 -0.49 4.82
C ASN A 223 0.31 -0.04 3.39
N GLY A 224 -0.35 1.02 2.93
CA GLY A 224 -0.21 1.54 1.58
C GLY A 224 -0.65 3.00 1.50
N PRO A 225 -0.78 3.56 0.29
CA PRO A 225 -0.67 2.92 -1.02
C PRO A 225 0.75 2.49 -1.39
N CYS A 226 0.88 1.57 -2.36
CA CYS A 226 2.18 1.10 -2.86
C CYS A 226 2.90 2.05 -3.83
N GLY A 227 2.30 3.20 -4.14
CA GLY A 227 2.77 4.14 -5.17
C GLY A 227 2.48 3.72 -6.62
N GLY A 228 1.99 2.50 -6.84
CA GLY A 228 1.73 1.95 -8.18
C GLY A 228 0.32 2.19 -8.73
N SER A 229 -0.55 2.92 -8.04
CA SER A 229 -1.90 3.17 -8.58
C SER A 229 -1.89 4.35 -9.55
N ARG A 230 -2.64 4.24 -10.65
CA ARG A 230 -2.79 5.30 -11.64
C ARG A 230 -4.25 5.45 -12.03
N ASP A 231 -4.75 6.68 -12.09
CA ASP A 231 -6.13 7.01 -12.47
C ASP A 231 -7.18 6.20 -11.68
N GLY A 232 -6.87 5.89 -10.42
CA GLY A 232 -7.71 5.08 -9.55
C GLY A 232 -7.60 3.55 -9.73
N TRP A 233 -6.82 3.07 -10.70
CA TRP A 233 -6.61 1.66 -11.03
C TRP A 233 -5.32 1.10 -10.44
N CYS A 234 -5.28 -0.22 -10.25
CA CYS A 234 -4.07 -0.93 -9.83
C CYS A 234 -3.11 -1.13 -11.02
N GLU A 235 -1.80 -0.87 -10.85
CA GLU A 235 -0.79 -1.14 -11.91
C GLU A 235 -0.77 -2.58 -12.42
N VAL A 236 -1.09 -3.55 -11.56
CA VAL A 236 -1.08 -4.97 -11.94
C VAL A 236 -2.25 -5.28 -12.88
N TYR A 237 -3.37 -4.54 -12.77
CA TYR A 237 -4.59 -4.77 -13.53
C TYR A 237 -5.23 -3.45 -14.00
N PRO A 238 -4.58 -2.72 -14.94
CA PRO A 238 -5.07 -1.44 -15.43
C PRO A 238 -6.46 -1.56 -16.05
N GLY A 239 -7.38 -0.65 -15.72
CA GLY A 239 -8.75 -0.63 -16.25
C GLY A 239 -9.67 -1.79 -15.79
N VAL A 240 -9.13 -2.78 -15.07
CA VAL A 240 -9.88 -3.98 -14.63
C VAL A 240 -10.10 -3.97 -13.12
N LYS A 241 -9.06 -3.69 -12.32
CA LYS A 241 -9.14 -3.70 -10.85
C LYS A 241 -8.83 -2.32 -10.28
N ARG A 242 -9.84 -1.71 -9.64
CA ARG A 242 -9.67 -0.47 -8.88
C ARG A 242 -8.70 -0.70 -7.71
N CYS A 243 -7.81 0.26 -7.47
CA CYS A 243 -6.85 0.18 -6.37
C CYS A 243 -7.60 0.11 -5.03
N LEU A 244 -7.17 -0.80 -4.14
CA LEU A 244 -7.75 -0.94 -2.81
C LEU A 244 -7.74 0.38 -2.05
N TYR A 245 -6.59 1.06 -1.96
CA TYR A 245 -6.45 2.29 -1.18
C TYR A 245 -7.23 3.46 -1.76
N VAL A 246 -7.45 3.49 -3.08
CA VAL A 246 -8.34 4.49 -3.69
C VAL A 246 -9.79 4.24 -3.25
N ARG A 247 -10.23 2.98 -3.22
CA ARG A 247 -11.57 2.63 -2.71
C ARG A 247 -11.72 2.90 -1.21
N VAL A 248 -10.67 2.65 -0.42
CA VAL A 248 -10.64 3.00 1.02
C VAL A 248 -10.77 4.52 1.17
N TYR A 249 -9.95 5.29 0.45
CA TYR A 249 -9.97 6.74 0.46
C TYR A 249 -11.35 7.31 0.11
N GLU A 250 -11.91 6.92 -1.04
CA GLU A 250 -13.22 7.39 -1.51
C GLU A 250 -14.33 7.09 -0.50
N ARG A 251 -14.27 5.91 0.12
CA ARG A 251 -15.21 5.52 1.19
C ARG A 251 -15.04 6.44 2.40
N LEU A 252 -13.84 6.56 2.95
CA LEU A 252 -13.61 7.38 4.15
C LEU A 252 -13.97 8.86 3.92
N VAL A 253 -13.64 9.43 2.76
CA VAL A 253 -13.99 10.81 2.40
C VAL A 253 -15.49 11.00 2.27
N ALA A 254 -16.21 10.04 1.66
CA ALA A 254 -17.67 10.10 1.57
C ALA A 254 -18.35 10.11 2.95
N HIS A 255 -17.74 9.46 3.94
CA HIS A 255 -18.23 9.42 5.33
C HIS A 255 -17.66 10.52 6.23
N GLY A 256 -16.73 11.35 5.73
CA GLY A 256 -16.08 12.40 6.53
C GLY A 256 -15.10 11.88 7.59
N CYS A 257 -14.64 10.64 7.45
CA CYS A 257 -13.78 9.96 8.45
C CYS A 257 -12.33 9.79 7.96
N PHE A 258 -11.93 10.48 6.89
CA PHE A 258 -10.59 10.36 6.32
C PHE A 258 -9.47 10.68 7.31
N GLN A 259 -9.70 11.66 8.20
CA GLN A 259 -8.72 12.08 9.20
C GLN A 259 -8.46 11.03 10.29
N GLU A 260 -9.38 10.08 10.49
CA GLU A 260 -9.25 9.04 11.53
C GLU A 260 -8.31 7.89 11.13
N THR A 261 -8.00 7.72 9.83
CA THR A 261 -7.36 6.48 9.30
C THR A 261 -5.94 6.69 8.75
N LEU A 262 -5.45 7.93 8.69
CA LEU A 262 -4.10 8.21 8.17
C LEU A 262 -2.99 8.02 9.21
N THR A 263 -3.34 7.84 10.48
CA THR A 263 -2.39 8.07 11.58
C THR A 263 -1.67 6.81 12.03
N ASP A 264 -2.28 5.64 11.89
CA ASP A 264 -1.77 4.42 12.53
C ASP A 264 -1.34 3.36 11.51
N LEU A 265 -0.07 2.95 11.60
CA LEU A 265 0.45 1.81 10.85
C LEU A 265 -0.08 0.53 11.47
N VAL A 266 -0.72 -0.31 10.65
CA VAL A 266 -1.18 -1.63 11.12
C VAL A 266 0.02 -2.57 11.16
N PRO A 267 0.30 -3.26 12.28
CA PRO A 267 1.46 -4.14 12.37
C PRO A 267 1.33 -5.35 11.44
N PRO A 268 2.43 -6.07 11.17
CA PRO A 268 2.39 -7.27 10.35
C PRO A 268 1.42 -8.30 10.91
N ARG A 269 0.67 -8.92 9.99
CA ARG A 269 -0.29 -9.98 10.30
C ARG A 269 0.37 -11.16 11.01
N ASP A 270 -0.28 -11.70 12.04
CA ASP A 270 0.09 -12.99 12.61
C ASP A 270 -0.38 -14.14 11.70
N TRP A 271 0.58 -14.87 11.13
CA TRP A 271 0.31 -16.02 10.26
C TRP A 271 -0.06 -17.28 11.03
N ALA A 272 0.19 -17.36 12.33
CA ALA A 272 -0.24 -18.48 13.17
C ALA A 272 -1.78 -18.55 13.31
N LEU A 273 -2.47 -17.42 13.12
CA LEU A 273 -3.93 -17.34 13.12
C LEU A 273 -4.56 -17.68 11.76
N ASN A 274 -3.77 -18.03 10.74
CA ASN A 274 -4.31 -18.32 9.43
C ASN A 274 -5.33 -19.47 9.47
N ASN A 275 -6.47 -19.29 8.79
CA ASN A 275 -7.62 -20.19 8.80
C ASN A 275 -8.32 -20.38 10.16
N THR A 276 -8.09 -19.51 11.14
CA THR A 276 -8.83 -19.51 12.41
C THR A 276 -9.93 -18.43 12.43
N SER A 277 -10.85 -18.53 13.40
CA SER A 277 -11.87 -17.51 13.66
C SER A 277 -11.23 -16.18 14.07
N ALA A 278 -11.49 -15.11 13.32
CA ALA A 278 -11.00 -13.79 13.67
C ALA A 278 -11.83 -13.14 14.79
N TRP A 279 -13.09 -13.51 14.97
CA TRP A 279 -13.86 -13.07 16.14
C TRP A 279 -13.26 -13.60 17.44
N VAL A 280 -12.86 -14.88 17.46
CA VAL A 280 -12.20 -15.46 18.64
C VAL A 280 -10.84 -14.80 18.84
N SER A 281 -10.03 -14.63 17.79
CA SER A 281 -8.73 -13.94 17.89
C SER A 281 -8.85 -12.54 18.48
N PHE A 282 -9.80 -11.74 17.98
CA PHE A 282 -10.09 -10.40 18.49
C PHE A 282 -10.50 -10.42 19.96
N PHE A 283 -11.54 -11.19 20.33
CA PHE A 283 -12.05 -11.19 21.70
C PHE A 283 -11.12 -11.85 22.73
N SER A 284 -10.21 -12.71 22.27
CA SER A 284 -9.18 -13.33 23.12
C SER A 284 -7.89 -12.51 23.23
N GLY A 285 -7.80 -11.36 22.54
CA GLY A 285 -6.62 -10.50 22.56
C GLY A 285 -5.39 -11.14 21.90
N ARG A 286 -5.61 -12.03 20.91
CA ARG A 286 -4.53 -12.70 20.16
C ARG A 286 -4.18 -11.99 18.86
N ASP A 287 -5.05 -11.09 18.40
CA ASP A 287 -4.89 -10.40 17.12
C ASP A 287 -3.99 -9.16 17.22
N HIS A 288 -3.74 -8.55 16.07
CA HIS A 288 -2.83 -7.42 15.94
C HIS A 288 -3.19 -6.17 16.76
N VAL A 289 -4.47 -6.01 17.14
CA VAL A 289 -4.96 -4.85 17.90
C VAL A 289 -4.38 -4.82 19.32
N HIS A 290 -4.06 -5.98 19.89
CA HIS A 290 -3.64 -6.11 21.29
C HIS A 290 -2.13 -6.33 21.45
N LEU A 291 -1.33 -6.18 20.40
CA LEU A 291 0.12 -6.41 20.41
C LEU A 291 0.91 -5.40 21.29
N GLY A 292 0.31 -4.25 21.64
CA GLY A 292 0.90 -3.22 22.50
C GLY A 292 0.43 -3.23 23.95
N GLU A 293 -0.47 -4.13 24.34
CA GLU A 293 -1.07 -4.19 25.68
C GLU A 293 -0.41 -5.20 26.62
N LYS A 294 0.71 -5.81 26.20
CA LYS A 294 1.48 -6.79 26.98
C LYS A 294 2.75 -6.21 27.59
#